data_AF-A0A7H8HM78-F1
#
_entry.id   AF-A0A7H8HM78-F1
#
_cell.length_a   1.000
_cell.length_b   1.000
_cell.length_c   1.000
_cell.angle_alpha   90.00
_cell.angle_beta   90.00
_cell.angle_gamma   90.00
#
_symmetry.space_group_name_H-M   'P 1'
#
loop_
_entity.id
_entity.type
_entity.pdbx_description
1 polymer ?
#
loop_
_entity_poly.entity_id
_entity_poly.type
_entity_poly.pdbx_seq_one_letter_code
_entity_poly.pdbx_strand_id
1 'polypeptide(L)'
;MSVPIILAGHGRLPSGVGEAAEMILGPQSRLKVCELSPRDSPEEFGARVLALAGDAPGVLVLADLHGGSPFNAVRTLAAGHARLQLVSGLNLPMLLEVLLHTTDDVTELAGVARAAGRDGVVDVLESTW
;
A
#
# COMPACT_ATOMS: atom_id res chain seq x y z
N MET A 1 7.21 -3.08 -17.45
CA MET A 1 5.91 -2.48 -17.07
C MET A 1 6.16 -1.85 -15.70
N SER A 2 5.16 -1.53 -14.88
CA SER A 2 5.45 -1.14 -13.50
C SER A 2 4.39 -1.69 -12.58
N VAL A 3 4.82 -2.28 -11.47
CA VAL A 3 3.95 -2.90 -10.45
C VAL A 3 2.88 -1.90 -9.98
N PRO A 4 1.58 -2.22 -10.10
CA PRO A 4 0.50 -1.41 -9.53
C PRO A 4 0.58 -1.38 -8.00
N ILE A 5 0.20 -0.23 -7.43
CA ILE A 5 0.22 0.02 -5.99
C ILE A 5 -1.21 0.25 -5.53
N ILE A 6 -1.66 -0.51 -4.54
CA ILE A 6 -2.98 -0.36 -3.94
C ILE A 6 -2.83 0.05 -2.48
N LEU A 7 -3.36 1.22 -2.12
CA LEU A 7 -3.49 1.64 -0.73
C LEU A 7 -4.76 1.05 -0.15
N ALA A 8 -4.67 0.36 0.98
CA ALA A 8 -5.79 -0.30 1.63
C ALA A 8 -5.84 0.12 3.11
N GLY A 9 -6.99 0.55 3.61
CA GLY A 9 -7.06 0.99 5.01
C GLY A 9 -8.43 1.47 5.45
N HIS A 10 -8.53 1.82 6.73
CA HIS A 10 -9.77 2.29 7.35
C HIS A 10 -10.13 3.71 6.90
N GLY A 11 -11.39 3.89 6.51
CA GLY A 11 -11.93 5.19 6.12
C GLY A 11 -11.05 5.90 5.09
N ARG A 12 -10.80 7.19 5.31
CA ARG A 12 -10.07 8.05 4.37
C ARG A 12 -8.55 8.02 4.52
N LEU A 13 -7.98 7.23 5.44
CA LEU A 13 -6.52 7.16 5.62
C LEU A 13 -5.77 6.87 4.31
N PRO A 14 -6.08 5.80 3.56
CA PRO A 14 -5.34 5.51 2.34
C PRO A 14 -5.52 6.59 1.26
N SER A 15 -6.72 7.19 1.11
CA SER A 15 -6.92 8.30 0.18
C SER A 15 -6.14 9.54 0.58
N GLY A 16 -6.13 9.91 1.86
CA GLY A 16 -5.38 11.07 2.34
C GLY A 16 -3.87 10.92 2.12
N VAL A 17 -3.33 9.72 2.32
CA VAL A 17 -1.91 9.43 2.04
C VAL A 17 -1.64 9.48 0.52
N GLY A 18 -2.55 8.94 -0.29
CA GLY A 18 -2.46 9.03 -1.75
C GLY A 18 -2.51 10.47 -2.27
N GLU A 19 -3.47 11.27 -1.81
CA GLU A 19 -3.61 12.70 -2.11
C GLU A 19 -2.35 13.48 -1.73
N ALA A 20 -1.75 13.19 -0.56
CA ALA A 20 -0.49 13.80 -0.13
C ALA A 20 0.69 13.42 -1.06
N ALA A 21 0.77 12.17 -1.49
CA ALA A 21 1.80 11.74 -2.44
C ALA A 21 1.63 12.41 -3.82
N GLU A 22 0.41 12.52 -4.33
CA GLU A 22 0.12 13.20 -5.60
C GLU A 22 0.35 14.72 -5.53
N MET A 23 0.17 15.33 -4.36
CA MET A 23 0.54 16.74 -4.14
C MET A 23 2.05 16.98 -4.31
N ILE A 24 2.88 15.97 -3.99
CA ILE A 24 4.34 16.06 -4.06
C ILE A 24 4.85 15.63 -5.45
N LEU A 25 4.35 14.51 -5.98
CA LEU A 25 4.88 13.86 -7.19
C LEU A 25 4.03 14.11 -8.44
N GLY A 26 2.89 14.80 -8.31
CA GLY A 26 1.87 14.89 -9.35
C GLY A 26 1.06 13.59 -9.50
N PRO A 27 0.12 13.54 -10.46
CA PRO A 27 -0.80 12.41 -10.64
C PRO A 27 -0.08 11.08 -10.86
N GLN A 28 -0.52 10.02 -10.18
CA GLN A 28 0.13 8.69 -10.21
C GLN A 28 -0.76 7.63 -10.86
N SER A 29 -0.49 7.30 -12.12
CA SER A 29 -1.32 6.37 -12.90
C SER A 29 -1.36 4.94 -12.37
N ARG A 30 -0.27 4.50 -11.72
CA ARG A 30 -0.13 3.16 -11.12
C ARG A 30 -0.67 3.06 -9.69
N LEU A 31 -1.11 4.18 -9.09
CA LEU A 31 -1.66 4.23 -7.74
C LEU A 31 -3.17 4.01 -7.77
N LYS A 32 -3.66 3.14 -6.89
CA LYS A 32 -5.07 2.86 -6.65
C LYS A 32 -5.34 2.92 -5.15
N VAL A 33 -6.59 3.19 -4.78
CA VAL A 33 -7.00 3.34 -3.38
C VAL A 33 -8.24 2.52 -3.10
N CYS A 34 -8.24 1.80 -1.98
CA CYS A 34 -9.36 1.03 -1.47
C CYS A 34 -9.61 1.39 0.00
N GLU A 35 -10.67 2.16 0.24
CA GLU A 35 -11.14 2.52 1.58
C GLU A 35 -12.08 1.45 2.14
N LEU A 36 -11.83 1.04 3.38
CA LEU A 36 -12.73 0.20 4.16
C LEU A 36 -13.77 1.10 4.86
N SER A 37 -15.03 0.90 4.50
CA SER A 37 -16.19 1.54 5.13
C SER A 37 -16.68 0.71 6.34
N PRO A 38 -17.31 1.33 7.36
CA PRO A 38 -17.94 0.60 8.47
C PRO A 38 -19.02 -0.42 8.06
N ARG A 39 -19.52 -0.33 6.83
CA ARG A 39 -20.54 -1.25 6.28
C ARG A 39 -19.94 -2.40 5.47
N ASP A 40 -18.65 -2.35 5.16
CA ASP A 40 -18.01 -3.37 4.34
C ASP A 40 -17.78 -4.64 5.17
N SER A 41 -18.12 -5.80 4.61
CA SER A 41 -17.57 -7.06 5.08
C SER A 41 -16.10 -7.21 4.66
N PRO A 42 -15.30 -8.00 5.41
CA PRO A 42 -13.94 -8.34 4.99
C PRO A 42 -13.87 -8.96 3.58
N GLU A 43 -14.86 -9.77 3.22
CA GLU A 43 -14.95 -10.43 1.92
C GLU A 43 -15.18 -9.42 0.77
N GLU A 44 -16.14 -8.50 0.93
CA GLU A 44 -16.41 -7.46 -0.06
C GLU A 44 -15.22 -6.52 -0.24
N PHE A 45 -14.59 -6.11 0.86
CA PHE A 45 -13.40 -5.28 0.82
C PHE A 45 -12.25 -5.97 0.08
N GLY A 46 -11.97 -7.23 0.44
CA GLY A 46 -10.94 -8.00 -0.21
C GLY A 46 -11.20 -8.22 -1.71
N ALA A 47 -12.45 -8.46 -2.10
CA ALA A 47 -12.84 -8.57 -3.51
C ALA A 47 -12.60 -7.26 -4.28
N ARG A 48 -12.89 -6.09 -3.68
CA ARG A 48 -12.57 -4.78 -4.27
C ARG A 48 -11.07 -4.59 -4.47
N VAL A 49 -10.23 -4.99 -3.51
CA VAL A 49 -8.77 -4.94 -3.65
C VAL A 49 -8.30 -5.82 -4.82
N LEU A 50 -8.84 -7.04 -4.96
CA LEU A 50 -8.51 -7.92 -6.08
C LEU A 50 -8.99 -7.37 -7.43
N ALA A 51 -10.15 -6.75 -7.48
CA ALA A 51 -10.65 -6.11 -8.69
C ALA A 51 -9.73 -4.96 -9.15
N LEU A 52 -9.17 -4.19 -8.21
CA LEU A 52 -8.17 -3.15 -8.49
C LEU A 52 -6.83 -3.75 -8.96
N ALA A 53 -6.46 -4.93 -8.46
CA ALA A 53 -5.26 -5.65 -8.90
C ALA A 53 -5.38 -6.16 -10.35
N GLY A 54 -6.59 -6.55 -10.78
CA GLY A 54 -6.86 -7.05 -12.12
C GLY A 54 -5.99 -8.26 -12.47
N ASP A 55 -5.45 -8.26 -13.70
CA ASP A 55 -4.59 -9.33 -14.22
C ASP A 55 -3.10 -9.02 -14.13
N ALA A 56 -2.71 -7.99 -13.38
CA ALA A 56 -1.32 -7.60 -13.25
C ALA A 56 -0.45 -8.79 -12.75
N PRO A 57 0.76 -8.99 -13.30
CA PRO A 57 1.62 -10.11 -12.94
C PRO A 57 2.21 -10.01 -11.53
N GLY A 58 2.23 -8.79 -10.96
CA GLY A 58 2.66 -8.50 -9.61
C GLY A 58 1.96 -7.23 -9.11
N VAL A 59 1.51 -7.21 -7.85
CA VAL A 59 0.80 -6.07 -7.24
C VAL A 59 1.25 -5.88 -5.80
N LEU A 60 1.58 -4.63 -5.45
CA LEU A 60 1.93 -4.25 -4.09
C LEU A 60 0.72 -3.61 -3.40
N VAL A 61 0.31 -4.19 -2.27
CA VAL A 61 -0.71 -3.62 -1.40
C VAL A 61 -0.03 -3.02 -0.17
N LEU A 62 -0.28 -1.74 0.08
CA LEU A 62 0.15 -1.04 1.29
C LEU A 62 -1.04 -0.85 2.22
N ALA A 63 -1.05 -1.59 3.33
CA ALA A 63 -2.09 -1.56 4.34
C ALA A 63 -1.76 -0.60 5.48
N ASP A 64 -2.77 0.06 6.03
CA ASP A 64 -2.62 0.97 7.17
C ASP A 64 -2.08 0.30 8.43
N LEU A 65 -2.67 -0.83 8.86
CA LEU A 65 -2.42 -1.41 10.17
C LEU A 65 -2.31 -2.94 10.12
N HIS A 66 -1.21 -3.46 10.67
CA HIS A 66 -1.04 -4.90 10.85
C HIS A 66 -2.13 -5.48 11.76
N GLY A 67 -2.77 -6.57 11.34
CA GLY A 67 -3.84 -7.22 12.10
C GLY A 67 -5.20 -6.49 12.07
N GLY A 68 -5.30 -5.34 11.41
CA GLY A 68 -6.57 -4.66 11.16
C GLY A 68 -7.45 -5.38 10.12
N SER A 69 -8.73 -5.05 10.05
CA SER A 69 -9.68 -5.65 9.10
C SER A 69 -9.24 -5.55 7.64
N PRO A 70 -8.74 -4.39 7.12
CA PRO A 70 -8.22 -4.29 5.76
C PRO A 70 -7.06 -5.25 5.52
N PHE A 71 -6.09 -5.28 6.43
CA PHE A 71 -4.93 -6.17 6.34
C PHE A 71 -5.33 -7.63 6.35
N ASN A 72 -6.23 -8.04 7.26
CA ASN A 72 -6.66 -9.43 7.37
C ASN A 72 -7.46 -9.87 6.13
N ALA A 73 -8.33 -9.02 5.60
CA ALA A 73 -9.09 -9.28 4.38
C ALA A 73 -8.14 -9.56 3.20
N VAL A 74 -7.14 -8.68 3.00
CA VAL A 74 -6.16 -8.88 1.92
C VAL A 74 -5.25 -10.08 2.19
N ARG A 75 -4.80 -10.29 3.42
CA ARG A 75 -3.93 -11.42 3.78
C ARG A 75 -4.58 -12.77 3.49
N THR A 76 -5.85 -12.94 3.86
CA THR A 76 -6.59 -14.17 3.61
C THR A 76 -6.66 -14.48 2.11
N LEU A 77 -6.79 -13.45 1.27
CA LEU A 77 -6.79 -13.59 -0.18
C LEU A 77 -5.38 -13.81 -0.75
N ALA A 78 -4.36 -13.15 -0.19
CA ALA A 78 -2.97 -13.27 -0.63
C ALA A 78 -2.37 -14.66 -0.34
N ALA A 79 -2.89 -15.40 0.63
CA ALA A 79 -2.40 -16.74 1.01
C ALA A 79 -2.42 -17.78 -0.14
N GLY A 80 -3.10 -17.50 -1.27
CA GLY A 80 -3.07 -18.32 -2.48
C GLY A 80 -2.53 -17.62 -3.74
N HIS A 81 -2.04 -16.38 -3.65
CA HIS A 81 -1.67 -15.55 -4.80
C HIS A 81 -0.21 -15.09 -4.71
N ALA A 82 0.71 -15.83 -5.33
CA ALA A 82 2.15 -15.51 -5.34
C ALA A 82 2.48 -14.13 -5.95
N ARG A 83 1.55 -13.55 -6.73
CA ARG A 83 1.70 -12.22 -7.35
C ARG A 83 1.40 -11.03 -6.43
N LEU A 84 0.83 -11.26 -5.24
CA LEU A 84 0.46 -10.20 -4.31
C LEU A 84 1.46 -10.09 -3.18
N GLN A 85 2.02 -8.89 -2.98
CA GLN A 85 2.78 -8.55 -1.78
C GLN A 85 1.97 -7.60 -0.92
N LEU A 86 1.95 -7.84 0.39
CA LEU A 86 1.22 -7.03 1.36
C LEU A 86 2.19 -6.49 2.41
N VAL A 87 2.29 -5.17 2.51
CA VAL A 87 3.11 -4.46 3.51
C VAL A 87 2.18 -3.59 4.36
N SER A 88 2.28 -3.70 5.68
CA SER A 88 1.48 -2.90 6.62
C SER A 88 2.24 -1.69 7.15
N GLY A 89 1.53 -0.75 7.78
CA GLY A 89 2.13 0.45 8.39
C GLY A 89 2.25 1.59 7.40
N LEU A 90 1.30 1.72 6.47
CA LEU A 90 1.27 2.76 5.46
C LEU A 90 1.59 4.13 6.07
N ASN A 91 2.66 4.74 5.56
CA ASN A 91 3.02 6.12 5.84
C ASN A 91 3.49 6.80 4.54
N LEU A 92 3.64 8.12 4.58
CA LEU A 92 3.99 8.89 3.39
C LEU A 92 5.41 8.56 2.85
N PRO A 93 6.46 8.42 3.68
CA PRO A 93 7.80 8.04 3.19
C PRO A 93 7.80 6.72 2.41
N MET A 94 7.10 5.70 2.92
CA MET A 94 6.90 4.42 2.23
C MET A 94 6.32 4.60 0.83
N LEU A 95 5.24 5.37 0.71
CA LEU A 95 4.56 5.54 -0.57
C LEU A 95 5.40 6.35 -1.57
N LEU A 96 6.08 7.40 -1.12
CA LEU A 96 6.92 8.23 -2.00
C LEU A 96 8.05 7.41 -2.62
N GLU A 97 8.79 6.65 -1.82
CA GLU A 97 9.89 5.81 -2.32
C GLU A 97 9.39 4.72 -3.27
N VAL A 98 8.26 4.08 -2.95
CA VAL A 98 7.64 3.08 -3.84
C VAL A 98 7.22 3.67 -5.19
N LEU A 99 6.69 4.90 -5.22
CA LEU A 99 6.28 5.57 -6.46
C LEU A 99 7.46 6.02 -7.32
N LEU A 100 8.56 6.44 -6.68
CA LEU A 100 9.80 6.82 -7.35
C LEU A 100 10.58 5.61 -7.87
N HIS A 101 10.42 4.44 -7.24
CA HIS A 101 11.09 3.21 -7.65
C HIS A 101 10.39 2.54 -8.83
N THR A 102 11.14 2.19 -9.88
CA THR A 102 10.62 1.49 -11.06
C THR A 102 11.23 0.11 -11.17
N THR A 103 10.41 -0.91 -10.93
CA THR A 103 10.74 -2.33 -11.10
C THR A 103 9.50 -3.10 -11.52
N ASP A 104 9.70 -4.26 -12.15
CA ASP A 104 8.67 -5.26 -12.43
C ASP A 104 8.63 -6.36 -11.33
N ASP A 105 9.59 -6.38 -10.39
CA ASP A 105 9.61 -7.30 -9.25
C ASP A 105 8.87 -6.72 -8.04
N VAL A 106 7.68 -7.26 -7.77
CA VAL A 106 6.86 -6.87 -6.62
C VAL A 106 7.54 -7.15 -5.28
N THR A 107 8.40 -8.17 -5.19
CA THR A 107 9.13 -8.53 -3.97
C THR A 107 10.19 -7.50 -3.64
N GLU A 108 10.93 -7.05 -4.67
CA GLU A 108 11.87 -5.94 -4.57
C GLU A 108 11.16 -4.68 -4.08
N LEU A 109 10.03 -4.33 -4.69
CA LEU A 109 9.25 -3.14 -4.34
C LEU A 109 8.69 -3.21 -2.91
N ALA A 110 8.28 -4.40 -2.44
CA ALA A 110 7.89 -4.61 -1.05
C ALA A 110 9.06 -4.38 -0.06
N GLY A 111 10.28 -4.73 -0.47
CA GLY A 111 11.50 -4.42 0.26
C GLY A 111 11.74 -2.91 0.38
N VAL A 112 11.59 -2.17 -0.71
CA VAL A 112 11.67 -0.69 -0.74
C VAL A 112 10.65 -0.08 0.21
N ALA A 113 9.39 -0.50 0.13
CA ALA A 113 8.32 -0.05 1.04
C ALA A 113 8.69 -0.24 2.51
N ARG A 114 9.19 -1.43 2.87
CA ARG A 114 9.58 -1.75 4.25
C ARG A 114 10.74 -0.88 4.76
N ALA A 115 11.77 -0.70 3.94
CA ALA A 115 12.93 0.12 4.31
C ALA A 115 12.52 1.59 4.50
N ALA A 116 11.90 2.18 3.49
CA ALA A 116 11.45 3.57 3.51
C ALA A 116 10.43 3.85 4.63
N GLY A 117 9.48 2.93 4.83
CA GLY A 117 8.48 3.04 5.87
C GLY A 117 9.07 3.03 7.28
N ARG A 118 10.13 2.24 7.51
CA ARG A 118 10.85 2.22 8.79
C ARG A 118 11.74 3.45 8.96
N ASP A 119 12.55 3.75 7.95
CA ASP A 119 13.58 4.78 8.02
C ASP A 119 12.97 6.19 8.08
N GLY A 120 11.74 6.36 7.56
CA GLY A 120 10.97 7.60 7.66
C GLY A 120 10.34 7.88 9.03
N VAL A 121 10.46 6.97 10.02
CA VAL A 121 10.00 7.20 11.40
C VAL A 121 11.17 7.66 12.24
N VAL A 122 11.23 8.95 12.53
CA VAL A 122 12.36 9.59 13.23
C VAL A 122 11.82 10.41 14.41
N ASP A 123 12.39 10.21 15.59
CA ASP A 123 12.26 11.19 16.67
C ASP A 123 13.20 12.36 16.40
N VAL A 124 12.64 13.45 15.88
CA VAL A 124 13.42 14.62 15.46
C VAL A 124 14.05 15.39 16.62
N LEU A 125 13.64 15.14 17.87
CA LEU A 125 14.25 15.77 19.05
C LEU A 125 15.43 14.95 19.59
N GLU A 126 15.45 13.65 19.31
CA GLU A 126 16.60 12.77 19.58
C GLU A 126 17.56 12.67 18.39
N SER A 127 17.10 13.05 17.20
CA SER A 127 17.89 13.10 15.98
C SER A 127 18.81 14.32 15.96
N THR A 128 20.11 14.10 16.14
CA THR A 128 21.13 15.08 15.75
C THR A 128 21.26 15.02 14.23
N TRP A 129 20.59 15.91 13.50
CA TRP A 129 20.87 16.09 12.08
C TRP A 129 22.36 16.31 11.84
#